data_AF-A0A857N3C0-F1
#
_entry.id   AF-A0A857N3C0-F1
#
_cell.length_a   1.000
_cell.length_b   1.000
_cell.length_c   1.000
_cell.angle_alpha   90.00
_cell.angle_beta   90.00
_cell.angle_gamma   90.00
#
_symmetry.space_group_name_H-M   'P 1'
#
loop_
_entity.id
_entity.type
_entity.pdbx_description
1 polymer ?
#
loop_
_entity_poly.entity_id
_entity_poly.type
_entity_poly.pdbx_seq_one_letter_code
_entity_poly.pdbx_strand_id
1 'polypeptide(L)'
;MEFSLTADVLSWNRRIFVVLGLWPLSINDRNFVFFFGYLAIHCFMEYCELFQYIDNFEYVIVNLTENVFLTLVLIKLGAYRLNAKRLNRLLMDIKEDYEEENYKTLEEKLAFFEYNAISKKFMKMALPSMFMTALLYYVRPLTGQLVTGNIGKKNYTCTN
;
A
#
# COMPACT_ATOMS: atom_id res chain seq x y z
N MET A 1 -22.80 23.20 0.64
CA MET A 1 -21.35 23.42 0.88
C MET A 1 -20.63 22.10 1.24
N GLU A 2 -21.02 20.95 0.66
CA GLU A 2 -20.53 19.62 1.09
C GLU A 2 -19.89 18.78 -0.04
N PHE A 3 -20.15 19.08 -1.31
CA PHE A 3 -19.51 18.39 -2.44
C PHE A 3 -17.99 18.59 -2.54
N SER A 4 -17.47 19.68 -1.95
CA SER A 4 -16.01 19.91 -1.85
C SER A 4 -15.31 18.83 -1.01
N LEU A 5 -16.00 18.29 0.00
CA LEU A 5 -15.47 17.28 0.93
C LEU A 5 -15.32 15.91 0.26
N THR A 6 -16.13 15.64 -0.75
CA THR A 6 -16.08 14.40 -1.55
C THR A 6 -15.05 14.49 -2.67
N ALA A 7 -14.91 15.67 -3.29
CA ALA A 7 -13.77 15.98 -4.14
C ALA A 7 -12.43 15.83 -3.37
N ASP A 8 -12.41 16.13 -2.08
CA ASP A 8 -11.22 15.95 -1.24
C ASP A 8 -10.80 14.47 -1.08
N VAL A 9 -11.73 13.54 -0.84
CA VAL A 9 -11.38 12.12 -0.64
C VAL A 9 -10.87 11.50 -1.95
N LEU A 10 -11.54 11.82 -3.05
CA LEU A 10 -11.12 11.34 -4.37
C LEU A 10 -9.78 11.98 -4.79
N SER A 11 -9.56 13.26 -4.49
CA SER A 11 -8.29 13.93 -4.79
C SER A 11 -7.12 13.39 -3.96
N TRP A 12 -7.35 13.00 -2.71
CA TRP A 12 -6.35 12.32 -1.87
C TRP A 12 -5.96 10.96 -2.43
N ASN A 13 -6.95 10.15 -2.80
CA ASN A 13 -6.70 8.89 -3.49
C ASN A 13 -5.93 9.12 -4.80
N ARG A 14 -6.36 10.10 -5.60
CA ARG A 14 -5.68 10.52 -6.83
C ARG A 14 -4.20 10.81 -6.62
N ARG A 15 -3.84 11.59 -5.60
CA ARG A 15 -2.43 11.94 -5.35
C ARG A 15 -1.55 10.70 -5.18
N ILE A 16 -2.02 9.70 -4.44
CA ILE A 16 -1.26 8.47 -4.15
C ILE A 16 -1.11 7.62 -5.42
N PHE A 17 -2.20 7.39 -6.14
CA PHE A 17 -2.19 6.60 -7.36
C PHE A 17 -1.41 7.29 -8.50
N VAL A 18 -1.39 8.63 -8.57
CA VAL A 18 -0.58 9.39 -9.54
C VAL A 18 0.92 9.22 -9.24
N VAL A 19 1.33 9.30 -7.96
CA VAL A 19 2.73 9.07 -7.57
C VAL A 19 3.21 7.69 -8.01
N LEU A 20 2.39 6.66 -7.81
CA LEU A 20 2.68 5.29 -8.23
C LEU A 20 2.56 5.05 -9.75
N GLY A 21 2.08 6.03 -10.53
CA GLY A 21 1.85 5.89 -11.97
C GLY A 21 0.64 4.99 -12.33
N LEU A 22 -0.22 4.71 -11.35
CA LEU A 22 -1.38 3.83 -11.46
C LEU A 22 -2.69 4.56 -11.75
N TRP A 23 -2.69 5.90 -11.75
CA TRP A 23 -3.92 6.67 -11.91
C TRP A 23 -4.54 6.44 -13.29
N PRO A 24 -5.81 6.00 -13.36
CA PRO A 24 -6.44 5.60 -14.61
C PRO A 24 -6.71 6.77 -15.59
N LEU A 25 -6.89 8.01 -15.09
CA LEU A 25 -7.09 9.18 -15.98
C LEU A 25 -5.77 9.78 -16.51
N SER A 26 -4.64 9.48 -15.87
CA SER A 26 -3.33 10.02 -16.29
C SER A 26 -2.30 8.90 -16.21
N ILE A 27 -2.39 8.03 -17.20
CA ILE A 27 -1.49 6.90 -17.38
C ILE A 27 -0.07 7.45 -17.59
N ASN A 28 0.80 7.27 -16.59
CA ASN A 28 2.22 7.60 -16.71
C ASN A 28 3.03 6.31 -16.81
N ASP A 29 3.28 5.89 -18.04
CA ASP A 29 3.95 4.62 -18.36
C ASP A 29 5.34 4.52 -17.76
N ARG A 30 6.07 5.64 -17.69
CA ARG A 30 7.45 5.65 -17.15
C ARG A 30 7.48 5.32 -15.67
N ASN A 31 6.62 5.96 -14.87
CA ASN A 31 6.57 5.71 -13.44
C ASN A 31 6.07 4.29 -13.16
N PHE A 32 5.04 3.84 -13.88
CA PHE A 32 4.54 2.48 -13.72
C PHE A 32 5.62 1.44 -14.04
N VAL A 33 6.29 1.55 -15.18
CA VAL A 33 7.36 0.62 -15.57
C VAL A 33 8.51 0.65 -14.56
N PHE A 34 8.88 1.83 -14.05
CA PHE A 34 9.90 1.95 -13.02
C PHE A 34 9.53 1.22 -11.73
N PHE A 35 8.36 1.53 -11.13
CA PHE A 35 7.92 0.90 -9.88
C PHE A 35 7.59 -0.58 -10.04
N PHE A 36 6.91 -0.95 -11.12
CA PHE A 36 6.56 -2.34 -11.39
C PHE A 36 7.79 -3.18 -11.69
N GLY A 37 8.72 -2.67 -12.49
CA GLY A 37 9.99 -3.34 -12.78
C GLY A 37 10.84 -3.49 -11.53
N TYR A 38 10.95 -2.45 -10.71
CA TYR A 38 11.64 -2.51 -9.41
C TYR A 38 11.06 -3.61 -8.51
N LEU A 39 9.73 -3.65 -8.34
CA LEU A 39 9.07 -4.67 -7.52
C LEU A 39 9.18 -6.07 -8.12
N ALA A 40 9.15 -6.21 -9.44
CA ALA A 40 9.32 -7.50 -10.12
C ALA A 40 10.72 -8.08 -9.91
N ILE A 41 11.76 -7.24 -10.01
CA ILE A 41 13.15 -7.64 -9.73
C ILE A 41 13.30 -8.03 -8.26
N HIS A 42 12.75 -7.24 -7.33
CA HIS A 42 12.80 -7.55 -5.90
C HIS A 42 12.12 -8.88 -5.59
N CYS A 43 10.93 -9.11 -6.15
CA CYS A 43 10.20 -10.36 -6.01
C CYS A 43 11.03 -11.54 -6.55
N PHE A 44 11.64 -11.41 -7.72
CA PHE A 44 12.52 -12.44 -8.27
C PHE A 44 13.72 -12.75 -7.36
N MET A 45 14.35 -11.72 -6.80
CA MET A 45 15.47 -11.89 -5.86
C MET A 45 15.05 -12.64 -4.59
N GLU A 46 13.91 -12.32 -4.00
CA GLU A 46 13.40 -13.03 -2.81
C GLU A 46 13.08 -14.50 -3.11
N TYR A 47 12.55 -14.80 -4.31
CA TYR A 47 12.36 -16.20 -4.72
C TYR A 47 13.69 -16.94 -4.86
N CYS A 48 14.74 -16.31 -5.41
CA CYS A 48 16.08 -16.90 -5.47
C CYS A 48 16.64 -17.22 -4.08
N GLU A 49 16.47 -16.30 -3.12
CA GLU A 49 16.89 -16.51 -1.72
C GLU A 49 16.13 -17.67 -1.07
N LEU A 50 14.82 -17.76 -1.32
CA LEU A 50 14.01 -18.88 -0.83
C LEU A 50 14.53 -20.24 -1.32
N PHE A 51 14.91 -20.34 -2.60
CA PHE A 51 15.48 -21.57 -3.16
C PHE A 51 16.85 -21.90 -2.58
N GLN A 52 17.65 -20.90 -2.21
CA GLN A 52 18.99 -21.10 -1.65
C GLN A 52 18.96 -21.63 -0.20
N TYR A 53 17.96 -21.25 0.58
CA TYR A 53 17.84 -21.61 2.00
C TYR A 53 16.74 -22.64 2.27
N ILE A 54 16.35 -23.42 1.26
CA ILE A 54 15.23 -24.38 1.34
C ILE A 54 15.42 -25.46 2.41
N ASP A 55 16.67 -25.76 2.79
CA ASP A 55 17.01 -26.75 3.80
C ASP A 55 16.66 -26.32 5.23
N ASN A 56 16.41 -25.03 5.48
CA ASN A 56 16.00 -24.50 6.78
C ASN A 56 14.50 -24.15 6.79
N PHE A 57 13.69 -25.07 7.31
CA PHE A 57 12.23 -24.93 7.33
C PHE A 57 11.71 -23.67 8.06
N GLU A 58 12.33 -23.28 9.18
CA GLU A 58 11.92 -22.08 9.94
C GLU A 58 12.15 -20.81 9.11
N TYR A 59 13.31 -20.74 8.47
CA TYR A 59 13.66 -19.64 7.58
C TYR A 59 12.73 -19.60 6.35
N VAL A 60 12.42 -20.76 5.77
CA VAL A 60 11.53 -20.89 4.61
C VAL A 60 10.13 -20.36 4.92
N ILE A 61 9.55 -20.67 6.09
CA ILE A 61 8.20 -20.18 6.44
C ILE A 61 8.15 -18.65 6.53
N VAL A 62 9.15 -18.06 7.19
CA VAL A 62 9.22 -16.60 7.37
C VAL A 62 9.39 -15.92 6.02
N ASN A 63 10.33 -16.40 5.21
CA ASN A 63 10.62 -15.86 3.88
C ASN A 63 9.43 -16.05 2.92
N LEU A 64 8.73 -17.19 2.97
CA LEU A 64 7.53 -17.44 2.16
C LEU A 64 6.41 -16.45 2.47
N THR A 65 6.23 -16.07 3.73
CA THR A 65 5.20 -15.09 4.13
C THR A 65 5.47 -13.73 3.48
N GLU A 66 6.72 -13.29 3.45
CA GLU A 66 7.16 -12.03 2.82
C GLU A 66 7.00 -12.10 1.29
N ASN A 67 7.43 -13.21 0.68
CA ASN A 67 7.30 -13.49 -0.76
C ASN A 67 5.83 -13.46 -1.24
N VAL A 68 4.92 -14.08 -0.49
CA VAL A 68 3.47 -14.08 -0.81
C VAL A 68 2.92 -12.67 -0.75
N PHE A 69 3.33 -11.86 0.24
CA PHE A 69 2.91 -10.48 0.35
C PHE A 69 3.37 -9.64 -0.84
N LEU A 70 4.66 -9.70 -1.22
CA LEU A 70 5.19 -8.99 -2.38
C LEU A 70 4.55 -9.44 -3.69
N THR A 71 4.33 -10.74 -3.86
CA THR A 71 3.65 -11.30 -5.03
C THR A 71 2.22 -10.77 -5.14
N LEU A 72 1.48 -10.71 -4.02
CA LEU A 72 0.13 -10.16 -4.00
C LEU A 72 0.12 -8.66 -4.38
N VAL A 73 1.09 -7.89 -3.91
CA VAL A 73 1.25 -6.48 -4.30
C VAL A 73 1.50 -6.38 -5.81
N LEU A 74 2.41 -7.18 -6.36
CA LEU A 74 2.73 -7.18 -7.79
C LEU A 74 1.51 -7.54 -8.66
N ILE A 75 0.77 -8.58 -8.27
CA ILE A 75 -0.48 -8.99 -8.93
C ILE A 75 -1.51 -7.87 -8.87
N LYS A 76 -1.71 -7.23 -7.71
CA LYS A 76 -2.67 -6.12 -7.56
C LYS A 76 -2.30 -4.94 -8.45
N LEU A 77 -1.01 -4.57 -8.54
CA LEU A 77 -0.52 -3.51 -9.42
C LEU A 77 -0.78 -3.84 -10.90
N GLY A 78 -0.49 -5.07 -11.31
CA GLY A 78 -0.77 -5.56 -12.66
C GLY A 78 -2.28 -5.55 -12.96
N ALA A 79 -3.10 -6.04 -12.04
CA ALA A 79 -4.55 -6.06 -12.18
C ALA A 79 -5.14 -4.64 -12.28
N TYR A 80 -4.65 -3.69 -11.49
CA TYR A 80 -5.03 -2.28 -11.60
C TYR A 80 -4.73 -1.73 -12.99
N ARG A 81 -3.54 -2.05 -13.53
CA ARG A 81 -3.11 -1.60 -14.86
C ARG A 81 -3.97 -2.19 -15.98
N LEU A 82 -4.22 -3.50 -15.93
CA LEU A 82 -5.04 -4.20 -16.91
C LEU A 82 -6.49 -3.69 -16.91
N ASN A 83 -7.02 -3.39 -15.73
CA ASN A 83 -8.38 -2.90 -15.55
C ASN A 83 -8.48 -1.37 -15.58
N ALA A 84 -7.41 -0.64 -15.93
CA ALA A 84 -7.37 0.82 -15.86
C ALA A 84 -8.49 1.49 -16.66
N LYS A 85 -8.84 0.96 -17.85
CA LYS A 85 -9.95 1.48 -18.67
C LYS A 85 -11.32 1.31 -17.99
N ARG A 86 -11.54 0.15 -17.35
CA ARG A 86 -12.79 -0.12 -16.62
C ARG A 86 -12.89 0.75 -15.37
N LEU A 87 -11.79 0.87 -14.63
CA LEU A 87 -11.70 1.75 -13.48
C LEU A 87 -11.90 3.22 -13.86
N ASN A 88 -11.38 3.65 -15.01
CA ASN A 88 -11.60 5.00 -15.53
C ASN A 88 -13.09 5.29 -15.76
N ARG A 89 -13.81 4.35 -16.41
CA ARG A 89 -15.26 4.48 -16.61
C ARG A 89 -16.00 4.56 -15.28
N LEU A 90 -15.72 3.62 -14.37
CA LEU A 90 -16.32 3.64 -13.04
C LEU A 90 -16.07 4.97 -12.30
N LEU A 91 -14.88 5.55 -12.44
CA LEU A 91 -14.57 6.85 -11.84
C LEU A 91 -15.32 8.01 -12.50
N MET A 92 -15.59 7.94 -13.80
CA MET A 92 -16.41 8.92 -14.51
C MET A 92 -17.86 8.81 -14.08
N ASP A 93 -18.41 7.60 -14.05
CA ASP A 93 -19.77 7.31 -13.59
C ASP A 93 -19.97 7.81 -12.15
N ILE A 94 -19.04 7.49 -11.24
CA ILE A 94 -19.04 7.99 -9.87
C ILE A 94 -18.99 9.52 -9.83
N LYS A 95 -18.20 10.16 -10.70
CA LYS A 95 -18.09 11.62 -10.70
C LYS A 95 -19.38 12.29 -11.18
N GLU A 96 -20.08 11.68 -12.13
CA GLU A 96 -21.39 12.13 -12.64
C GLU A 96 -22.50 11.90 -11.59
N ASP A 97 -22.48 10.76 -10.90
CA ASP A 97 -23.37 10.48 -9.77
C ASP A 97 -23.17 11.47 -8.61
N TYR A 98 -21.99 12.09 -8.52
CA TYR A 98 -21.65 13.10 -7.51
C TYR A 98 -22.10 14.50 -7.93
N GLU A 99 -22.91 14.68 -8.97
CA GLU A 99 -23.55 15.98 -9.23
C GLU A 99 -24.76 16.16 -8.30
N GLU A 100 -24.84 17.31 -7.64
CA GLU A 100 -25.86 17.61 -6.61
C GLU A 100 -27.31 17.45 -7.10
N GLU A 101 -27.51 17.54 -8.42
CA GLU A 101 -28.78 17.38 -9.12
C GLU A 101 -29.30 15.93 -9.14
N ASN A 102 -28.44 14.93 -8.94
CA ASN A 102 -28.82 13.51 -8.97
C ASN A 102 -29.40 13.00 -7.63
N TYR A 103 -29.20 13.72 -6.52
CA TYR A 103 -29.71 13.33 -5.21
C TYR A 103 -31.07 13.97 -4.92
N LYS A 104 -32.13 13.17 -5.01
CA LYS A 104 -33.52 13.64 -4.91
C LYS A 104 -34.02 13.73 -3.47
N THR A 105 -33.47 12.92 -2.57
CA THR A 105 -33.97 12.78 -1.19
C THR A 105 -32.92 13.17 -0.16
N LEU A 106 -33.36 13.77 0.96
CA LEU A 106 -32.49 14.12 2.09
C LEU A 106 -31.81 12.88 2.71
N GLU A 107 -32.50 11.74 2.75
CA GLU A 107 -31.95 10.46 3.23
C GLU A 107 -30.78 9.97 2.38
N GLU A 108 -30.88 10.06 1.05
CA GLU A 108 -29.79 9.66 0.14
C GLU A 108 -28.55 10.53 0.35
N LYS A 109 -28.74 11.84 0.56
CA LYS A 109 -27.65 12.77 0.86
C LYS A 109 -26.97 12.45 2.20
N LEU A 110 -27.74 12.13 3.24
CA LEU A 110 -27.21 11.78 4.56
C LEU A 110 -26.42 10.46 4.53
N ALA A 111 -26.96 9.43 3.88
CA ALA A 111 -26.26 8.15 3.73
C ALA A 111 -24.94 8.29 2.96
N PHE A 112 -24.95 9.10 1.90
CA PHE A 112 -23.74 9.43 1.14
C PHE A 112 -22.71 10.18 1.99
N PHE A 113 -23.14 11.15 2.78
CA PHE A 113 -22.26 11.90 3.67
C PHE A 113 -21.60 11.01 4.72
N GLU A 114 -22.38 10.11 5.34
CA GLU A 114 -21.86 9.17 6.34
C GLU A 114 -20.81 8.23 5.74
N TYR A 115 -21.09 7.67 4.56
CA TYR A 115 -20.13 6.83 3.84
C TYR A 115 -18.83 7.58 3.51
N ASN A 116 -18.95 8.79 2.98
CA ASN A 116 -17.78 9.60 2.62
C ASN A 116 -16.96 10.01 3.86
N ALA A 117 -17.61 10.30 4.98
CA ALA A 117 -16.94 10.59 6.25
C ALA A 117 -16.12 9.39 6.76
N ILE A 118 -16.69 8.18 6.69
CA ILE A 118 -15.98 6.93 7.05
C ILE A 118 -14.79 6.70 6.11
N SER A 119 -14.99 6.85 4.79
CA SER A 119 -13.93 6.69 3.79
C SER A 119 -12.77 7.66 4.02
N LYS A 120 -13.07 8.94 4.28
CA LYS A 120 -12.07 9.96 4.61
C LYS A 120 -11.26 9.59 5.86
N LYS A 121 -11.94 9.09 6.90
CA LYS A 121 -11.29 8.66 8.15
C LYS A 121 -10.39 7.45 7.90
N PHE A 122 -10.86 6.46 7.16
CA PHE A 122 -10.08 5.30 6.78
C PHE A 122 -8.80 5.70 6.06
N MET A 123 -8.89 6.53 5.02
CA MET A 123 -7.73 7.00 4.26
C MET A 123 -6.71 7.74 5.13
N LYS A 124 -7.18 8.60 6.05
CA LYS A 124 -6.31 9.34 6.97
C LYS A 124 -5.59 8.45 7.98
N MET A 125 -6.15 7.29 8.34
CA MET A 125 -5.53 6.35 9.28
C MET A 125 -4.68 5.28 8.59
N ALA A 126 -5.12 4.80 7.43
CA ALA A 126 -4.47 3.72 6.69
C ALA A 126 -3.11 4.13 6.11
N LEU A 127 -2.96 5.37 5.62
CA LEU A 127 -1.69 5.81 5.05
C LEU A 127 -0.59 5.92 6.11
N PRO A 128 -0.78 6.63 7.23
CA PRO A 128 0.22 6.69 8.29
C PRO A 128 0.54 5.32 8.88
N SER A 129 -0.45 4.42 8.99
CA SER A 129 -0.18 3.07 9.49
C SER A 129 0.69 2.27 8.52
N MET A 130 0.46 2.37 7.20
CA MET A 130 1.34 1.75 6.20
C MET A 130 2.76 2.32 6.27
N PHE A 131 2.92 3.64 6.41
CA PHE A 131 4.23 4.26 6.61
C PHE A 131 4.91 3.80 7.90
N MET A 132 4.17 3.72 9.00
CA MET A 132 4.67 3.23 10.28
C MET A 132 5.12 1.77 10.19
N THR A 133 4.34 0.91 9.53
CA THR A 133 4.72 -0.49 9.32
C THR A 133 6.00 -0.60 8.50
N ALA A 134 6.14 0.18 7.44
CA ALA A 134 7.38 0.21 6.65
C ALA A 134 8.58 0.66 7.50
N LEU A 135 8.43 1.71 8.30
CA LEU A 135 9.47 2.16 9.23
C LEU A 135 9.84 1.07 10.24
N LEU A 136 8.86 0.43 10.86
CA LEU A 136 9.08 -0.64 11.82
C LEU A 136 9.80 -1.84 11.20
N TYR A 137 9.48 -2.19 9.96
CA TYR A 137 10.15 -3.26 9.23
C TYR A 137 11.65 -2.98 9.08
N TYR A 138 12.04 -1.77 8.68
CA TYR A 138 13.45 -1.37 8.56
C TYR A 138 14.15 -1.13 9.91
N VAL A 139 13.41 -0.78 10.97
CA VAL A 139 13.97 -0.59 12.32
C VAL A 139 14.21 -1.93 13.04
N ARG A 140 13.45 -2.98 12.73
CA ARG A 140 13.57 -4.33 13.32
C ARG A 140 14.99 -4.90 13.37
N PRO A 141 15.83 -4.85 12.32
CA PRO A 141 17.21 -5.35 12.40
C PRO A 141 18.10 -4.52 13.34
N LEU A 142 17.84 -3.21 13.50
CA LEU A 142 18.62 -2.33 14.37
C LEU A 142 18.43 -2.67 15.84
N THR A 143 17.21 -3.02 16.25
CA THR A 143 16.93 -3.43 17.63
C THR A 143 17.57 -4.77 17.96
N GLY A 144 17.58 -5.71 17.00
CA GLY A 144 18.29 -6.98 17.12
C GLY A 144 19.78 -6.78 17.38
N GLN A 145 20.46 -5.98 16.56
CA GLN A 145 21.89 -5.71 16.71
C GLN A 145 22.24 -4.98 18.01
N LEU A 146 21.41 -4.03 18.46
CA LEU A 146 21.62 -3.32 19.73
C LEU A 146 21.46 -4.25 20.94
N VAL A 147 20.50 -5.18 20.91
CA VAL A 147 20.30 -6.17 21.98
C VAL A 147 21.46 -7.16 22.02
N THR A 148 21.88 -7.72 20.88
CA THR A 148 23.01 -8.66 20.82
C THR A 148 24.33 -7.97 21.18
N GLY A 149 24.53 -6.71 20.76
CA GLY A 149 25.70 -5.91 21.13
C GLY A 149 25.80 -5.62 22.63
N ASN A 150 24.66 -5.43 23.32
CA ASN A 150 24.61 -5.28 24.78
C ASN A 150 24.84 -6.59 25.53
N ILE A 151 24.38 -7.73 25.01
CA ILE A 151 24.66 -9.06 25.58
C ILE A 151 26.14 -9.41 25.42
N GLY A 152 26.71 -9.13 24.25
CA GLY A 152 28.16 -9.25 24.01
C GLY A 152 28.96 -8.45 25.04
N LYS A 153 28.66 -7.16 25.21
CA LYS A 153 29.32 -6.31 26.22
C LYS A 153 29.20 -6.82 27.65
N LYS A 154 28.05 -7.36 28.06
CA LYS A 154 27.87 -7.94 29.41
C LYS A 154 28.74 -9.17 29.65
N ASN A 155 28.95 -10.01 28.65
CA ASN A 155 29.76 -11.22 28.80
C ASN A 155 31.26 -10.93 29.00
N TYR A 156 31.77 -9.81 28.47
CA TYR A 156 33.16 -9.37 28.70
C TYR A 156 33.39 -8.66 30.04
N THR A 157 32.33 -8.25 30.74
CA THR A 157 32.44 -7.56 32.05
C THR A 157 32.28 -8.49 33.25
N CYS A 158 31.81 -9.73 33.07
CA CYS A 158 31.65 -10.70 34.16
C CYS A 158 32.79 -11.75 34.22
N THR A 159 33.91 -11.52 33.52
CA THR A 159 35.05 -12.44 33.46
C THR A 159 36.38 -11.86 34.00
N ASN A 160 36.33 -10.77 34.77
CA ASN A 160 37.47 -10.26 35.54
C ASN A 160 37.19 -10.33 37.04
#